data_AF-A0A7Y4TLH9-F1
#
_entry.id   AF-A0A7Y4TLH9-F1
#
_cell.length_a   1.000
_cell.length_b   1.000
_cell.length_c   1.000
_cell.angle_alpha   90.00
_cell.angle_beta   90.00
_cell.angle_gamma   90.00
#
_symmetry.space_group_name_H-M   'P 1'
#
loop_
_entity.id
_entity.type
_entity.pdbx_description
1 polymer ?
#
loop_
_entity_poly.entity_id
_entity_poly.type
_entity_poly.pdbx_seq_one_letter_code
_entity_poly.pdbx_strand_id
1 'polypeptide(L)'
;MKSIFSTILTLSLAVSMTAQTVTVGSTSLQTWKGWEATFHDGLHDFPASGQNWHNAALDAFVDLGGNRIRTEIHSGLVESSTDYVTPYFADGRDYSTNPFYNNFVSNTVRATPINDNADPNTINASGFKFAEIDRTVDSYVTPLKLKLAVRGETLFWVLTYVHFSASNQLHVDTPAEYGEIILATWQHLNTTYGMVPDALEIYLEPDNGAALVTSAEIAAMTVAARNRLVNAGFAKPYIIAPTTTTSTATLGFYRGVKTANSTAASYIDEVTRHRYGTAPDDTMLVALRAEVEADGKKSSMLETDFNGTLSNLHQDIEIGRVSAWNGKWIIAYPTATDTGSMYFMINPISPYGITKTNHAKYAEHYMKYIRQNAVMKSVTNSSSNFRGVPFVNPNGKYV
;
A
#
# COMPACT_ATOMS: atom_id res chain seq x y z
N MET A 1 73.37 21.88 -46.95
CA MET A 1 72.14 21.14 -46.61
C MET A 1 71.54 21.78 -45.37
N LYS A 2 70.35 22.41 -45.50
CA LYS A 2 69.64 23.09 -44.42
C LYS A 2 68.89 22.06 -43.57
N SER A 3 69.15 22.05 -42.27
CA SER A 3 68.41 21.23 -41.30
C SER A 3 67.13 21.96 -40.90
N ILE A 4 65.98 21.33 -41.15
CA ILE A 4 64.66 21.77 -40.73
C ILE A 4 64.37 21.06 -39.40
N PHE A 5 64.40 21.79 -38.29
CA PHE A 5 63.87 21.30 -37.01
C PHE A 5 62.35 21.43 -37.05
N SER A 6 61.67 20.28 -36.98
CA SER A 6 60.22 20.19 -36.81
C SER A 6 59.89 20.32 -35.32
N THR A 7 59.24 21.41 -34.94
CA THR A 7 58.68 21.61 -33.60
C THR A 7 57.32 20.93 -33.52
N ILE A 8 57.25 19.79 -32.84
CA ILE A 8 55.98 19.13 -32.53
C ILE A 8 55.31 19.93 -31.40
N LEU A 9 54.25 20.67 -31.73
CA LEU A 9 53.41 21.36 -30.76
C LEU A 9 52.50 20.32 -30.09
N THR A 10 52.78 19.97 -28.84
CA THR A 10 51.92 19.10 -28.04
C THR A 10 50.73 19.92 -27.53
N LEU A 11 49.57 19.78 -28.16
CA LEU A 11 48.33 20.40 -27.70
C LEU A 11 47.78 19.57 -26.52
N SER A 12 48.09 19.96 -25.28
CA SER A 12 47.49 19.35 -24.09
C SER A 12 46.09 19.93 -23.89
N LEU A 13 45.05 19.19 -24.30
CA LEU A 13 43.67 19.44 -23.88
C LEU A 13 43.57 19.12 -22.38
N ALA A 14 43.62 20.14 -21.54
CA ALA A 14 43.25 20.02 -20.13
C ALA A 14 41.73 19.84 -20.05
N VAL A 15 41.27 18.58 -19.95
CA VAL A 15 39.89 18.29 -19.59
C VAL A 15 39.74 18.61 -18.10
N SER A 16 39.19 19.77 -17.78
CA SER A 16 38.78 20.09 -16.41
C SER A 16 37.59 19.20 -16.05
N MET A 17 37.85 18.09 -15.36
CA MET A 17 36.78 17.33 -14.71
C MET A 17 36.40 18.07 -13.44
N THR A 18 35.29 18.83 -13.48
CA THR A 18 34.67 19.34 -12.26
C THR A 18 34.07 18.16 -11.49
N ALA A 19 34.49 17.99 -10.24
CA ALA A 19 33.95 16.95 -9.38
C ALA A 19 32.44 17.17 -9.19
N GLN A 20 31.64 16.14 -9.43
CA GLN A 20 30.23 16.17 -9.07
C GLN A 20 30.10 16.12 -7.55
N THR A 21 29.39 17.10 -6.99
CA THR A 21 29.16 17.21 -5.54
C THR A 21 27.67 17.08 -5.26
N VAL A 22 27.33 16.18 -4.35
CA VAL A 22 25.98 16.01 -3.80
C VAL A 22 26.03 16.45 -2.35
N THR A 23 25.28 17.49 -2.03
CA THR A 23 25.22 18.07 -0.69
C THR A 23 23.89 17.73 -0.04
N VAL A 24 23.93 17.00 1.07
CA VAL A 24 22.76 16.75 1.91
C VAL A 24 22.57 17.95 2.84
N GLY A 25 21.42 18.60 2.72
CA GLY A 25 21.07 19.77 3.52
C GLY A 25 20.44 19.42 4.87
N SER A 26 20.25 20.45 5.71
CA SER A 26 19.68 20.31 7.06
C SER A 26 18.14 20.32 7.08
N THR A 27 17.48 20.74 6.01
CA THR A 27 16.01 20.77 5.93
C THR A 27 15.45 19.35 5.93
N SER A 28 14.53 19.08 6.85
CA SER A 28 13.73 17.85 6.87
C SER A 28 12.53 18.00 5.94
N LEU A 29 12.24 16.97 5.17
CA LEU A 29 11.09 16.87 4.27
C LEU A 29 10.10 15.85 4.84
N GLN A 30 9.67 14.86 4.05
CA GLN A 30 8.74 13.83 4.51
C GLN A 30 9.40 12.80 5.44
N THR A 31 8.59 12.19 6.30
CA THR A 31 8.97 11.04 7.14
C THR A 31 8.39 9.76 6.56
N TRP A 32 9.26 8.81 6.24
CA TRP A 32 8.95 7.51 5.66
C TRP A 32 8.08 6.67 6.60
N LYS A 33 6.98 6.14 6.07
CA LYS A 33 6.00 5.30 6.74
C LYS A 33 6.24 3.82 6.50
N GLY A 34 6.72 3.44 5.32
CA GLY A 34 7.11 2.06 5.07
C GLY A 34 7.08 1.65 3.61
N TRP A 35 7.63 0.47 3.38
CA TRP A 35 7.61 -0.23 2.10
C TRP A 35 6.49 -1.26 2.13
N GLU A 36 5.51 -1.06 1.28
CA GLU A 36 4.24 -1.79 1.34
C GLU A 36 4.18 -2.92 0.32
N ALA A 37 3.45 -3.98 0.69
CA ALA A 37 2.91 -4.98 -0.21
C ALA A 37 1.41 -5.16 0.05
N THR A 38 0.66 -5.61 -0.96
CA THR A 38 -0.65 -6.22 -0.72
C THR A 38 -0.45 -7.65 -0.23
N PHE A 39 -1.24 -8.08 0.76
CA PHE A 39 -1.14 -9.41 1.37
C PHE A 39 -1.49 -10.55 0.39
N HIS A 40 -0.48 -11.02 -0.35
CA HIS A 40 -0.67 -12.19 -1.19
C HIS A 40 0.68 -12.82 -1.54
N ASP A 41 0.75 -14.14 -1.51
CA ASP A 41 1.92 -14.93 -1.92
C ASP A 41 1.53 -16.21 -2.68
N GLY A 42 0.28 -16.26 -3.15
CA GLY A 42 -0.32 -17.44 -3.76
C GLY A 42 -0.95 -18.40 -2.75
N LEU A 43 -0.80 -18.20 -1.43
CA LEU A 43 -1.41 -19.08 -0.43
C LEU A 43 -2.94 -19.16 -0.55
N HIS A 44 -3.60 -18.09 -0.99
CA HIS A 44 -5.04 -18.11 -1.21
C HIS A 44 -5.42 -19.01 -2.38
N ASP A 45 -4.73 -18.84 -3.51
CA ASP A 45 -5.00 -19.59 -4.75
C ASP A 45 -4.54 -21.05 -4.67
N PHE A 46 -3.58 -21.34 -3.80
CA PHE A 46 -2.97 -22.65 -3.62
C PHE A 46 -2.96 -23.06 -2.13
N PRO A 47 -4.12 -23.29 -1.48
CA PRO A 47 -4.18 -23.47 -0.03
C PRO A 47 -3.33 -24.60 0.54
N ALA A 48 -3.23 -25.72 -0.20
CA ALA A 48 -2.45 -26.89 0.22
C ALA A 48 -0.96 -26.73 -0.11
N SER A 49 -0.63 -26.45 -1.37
CA SER A 49 0.77 -26.36 -1.79
C SER A 49 1.45 -25.08 -1.31
N GLY A 50 0.69 -24.00 -1.10
CA GLY A 50 1.19 -22.70 -0.66
C GLY A 50 1.81 -22.68 0.72
N GLN A 51 1.42 -23.61 1.59
CA GLN A 51 2.04 -23.80 2.91
C GLN A 51 3.56 -24.07 2.79
N ASN A 52 4.02 -24.63 1.66
CA ASN A 52 5.42 -24.99 1.46
C ASN A 52 6.34 -23.78 1.23
N TRP A 53 5.82 -22.65 0.74
CA TRP A 53 6.63 -21.46 0.46
C TRP A 53 6.24 -20.23 1.28
N HIS A 54 5.04 -20.22 1.86
CA HIS A 54 4.46 -19.06 2.56
C HIS A 54 5.44 -18.43 3.57
N ASN A 55 5.94 -19.22 4.53
CA ASN A 55 6.88 -18.71 5.53
C ASN A 55 8.16 -18.13 4.92
N ALA A 56 8.72 -18.80 3.91
CA ALA A 56 9.93 -18.33 3.24
C ALA A 56 9.67 -17.07 2.40
N ALA A 57 8.46 -16.88 1.85
CA ALA A 57 8.07 -15.67 1.15
C ALA A 57 7.96 -14.48 2.11
N LEU A 58 7.40 -14.69 3.31
CA LEU A 58 7.37 -13.67 4.36
C LEU A 58 8.77 -13.32 4.86
N ASP A 59 9.65 -14.31 5.04
CA ASP A 59 11.06 -14.07 5.38
C ASP A 59 11.75 -13.23 4.31
N ALA A 60 11.58 -13.59 3.03
CA ALA A 60 12.15 -12.87 1.91
C ALA A 60 11.66 -11.41 1.85
N PHE A 61 10.37 -11.16 2.10
CA PHE A 61 9.81 -9.81 2.15
C PHE A 61 10.42 -8.96 3.27
N VAL A 62 10.54 -9.52 4.46
CA VAL A 62 11.18 -8.83 5.59
C VAL A 62 12.67 -8.62 5.34
N ASP A 63 13.37 -9.60 4.75
CA ASP A 63 14.78 -9.48 4.31
C ASP A 63 15.02 -8.38 3.28
N LEU A 64 14.09 -8.23 2.33
CA LEU A 64 14.12 -7.14 1.35
C LEU A 64 13.96 -5.77 2.02
N GLY A 65 13.29 -5.73 3.17
CA GLY A 65 13.02 -4.52 3.95
C GLY A 65 11.55 -4.13 4.00
N GLY A 66 10.63 -4.99 3.57
CA GLY A 66 9.20 -4.79 3.73
C GLY A 66 8.81 -4.60 5.20
N ASN A 67 8.01 -3.58 5.49
CA ASN A 67 7.56 -3.26 6.85
C ASN A 67 6.18 -2.59 6.92
N ARG A 68 5.45 -2.58 5.79
CA ARG A 68 4.06 -2.16 5.70
C ARG A 68 3.29 -3.22 4.93
N ILE A 69 2.08 -3.55 5.37
CA ILE A 69 1.22 -4.51 4.68
C ILE A 69 -0.18 -3.93 4.54
N ARG A 70 -0.73 -4.02 3.34
CA ARG A 70 -2.12 -3.71 3.03
C ARG A 70 -2.93 -4.99 3.00
N THR A 71 -3.95 -5.07 3.85
CA THR A 71 -4.93 -6.16 3.91
C THR A 71 -6.31 -5.65 3.53
N GLU A 72 -7.19 -6.53 3.10
CA GLU A 72 -8.50 -6.14 2.59
C GLU A 72 -9.63 -6.66 3.47
N ILE A 73 -10.73 -5.90 3.50
CA ILE A 73 -12.05 -6.38 3.92
C ILE A 73 -13.00 -6.24 2.75
N HIS A 74 -13.60 -7.35 2.35
CA HIS A 74 -14.61 -7.36 1.29
C HIS A 74 -15.98 -7.25 1.92
N SER A 75 -16.68 -6.16 1.59
CA SER A 75 -18.00 -5.84 2.15
C SER A 75 -18.95 -7.03 2.25
N GLY A 76 -19.10 -7.82 1.18
CA GLY A 76 -20.00 -8.98 1.15
C GLY A 76 -19.41 -10.33 1.58
N LEU A 77 -18.11 -10.39 1.87
CA LEU A 77 -17.54 -11.54 2.60
C LEU A 77 -17.63 -11.33 4.12
N VAL A 78 -17.56 -10.09 4.58
CA VAL A 78 -17.61 -9.75 6.01
C VAL A 78 -19.04 -9.60 6.48
N GLU A 79 -19.88 -8.79 5.84
CA GLU A 79 -21.28 -8.62 6.24
C GLU A 79 -22.19 -9.44 5.34
N SER A 80 -22.52 -10.64 5.83
CA SER A 80 -23.15 -11.68 5.03
C SER A 80 -23.86 -12.69 5.91
N SER A 81 -24.95 -13.26 5.41
CA SER A 81 -25.60 -14.40 6.05
C SER A 81 -24.75 -15.69 5.98
N THR A 82 -23.79 -15.75 5.05
CA THR A 82 -23.09 -16.99 4.69
C THR A 82 -21.57 -16.80 4.78
N ASP A 83 -20.88 -17.71 5.47
CA ASP A 83 -19.42 -17.80 5.42
C ASP A 83 -19.00 -18.55 4.15
N TYR A 84 -18.50 -17.81 3.16
CA TYR A 84 -17.98 -18.38 1.91
C TYR A 84 -16.50 -18.79 1.99
N VAL A 85 -15.80 -18.37 3.04
CA VAL A 85 -14.34 -18.43 3.12
C VAL A 85 -13.90 -19.73 3.78
N THR A 86 -14.57 -20.11 4.88
CA THR A 86 -14.31 -21.37 5.58
C THR A 86 -14.43 -22.60 4.66
N PRO A 87 -15.52 -22.80 3.89
CA PRO A 87 -15.63 -23.96 3.00
C PRO A 87 -14.60 -23.94 1.87
N TYR A 88 -14.25 -22.76 1.34
CA TYR A 88 -13.22 -22.64 0.29
C TYR A 88 -11.87 -23.17 0.78
N PHE A 89 -11.43 -22.77 1.97
CA PHE A 89 -10.15 -23.19 2.51
C PHE A 89 -10.15 -24.59 3.13
N ALA A 90 -11.30 -25.06 3.64
CA ALA A 90 -11.45 -26.43 4.13
C ALA A 90 -11.36 -27.46 2.99
N ASP A 91 -11.77 -27.11 1.77
CA ASP A 91 -11.67 -27.97 0.59
C ASP A 91 -10.21 -28.23 0.17
N GLY A 92 -9.31 -27.26 0.38
CA GLY A 92 -7.87 -27.43 0.21
C GLY A 92 -7.37 -27.55 -1.24
N ARG A 93 -8.26 -27.63 -2.23
CA ARG A 93 -7.88 -27.62 -3.66
C ARG A 93 -7.42 -26.25 -4.11
N ASP A 94 -6.53 -26.27 -5.10
CA ASP A 94 -6.13 -25.08 -5.84
C ASP A 94 -7.34 -24.42 -6.51
N TYR A 95 -7.26 -23.11 -6.67
CA TYR A 95 -8.33 -22.24 -7.14
C TYR A 95 -9.01 -22.75 -8.43
N SER A 96 -8.24 -23.30 -9.37
CA SER A 96 -8.72 -23.76 -10.67
C SER A 96 -9.63 -24.98 -10.60
N THR A 97 -9.63 -25.72 -9.49
CA THR A 97 -10.42 -26.94 -9.29
C THR A 97 -11.31 -26.90 -8.04
N ASN A 98 -11.28 -25.79 -7.30
CA ASN A 98 -12.05 -25.58 -6.10
C ASN A 98 -13.47 -25.09 -6.44
N PRO A 99 -14.54 -25.83 -6.08
CA PRO A 99 -15.92 -25.49 -6.45
C PRO A 99 -16.43 -24.24 -5.74
N PHE A 100 -15.78 -23.83 -4.65
CA PHE A 100 -16.13 -22.61 -3.91
C PHE A 100 -15.40 -21.38 -4.43
N TYR A 101 -14.42 -21.53 -5.33
CA TYR A 101 -13.59 -20.42 -5.82
C TYR A 101 -14.44 -19.26 -6.35
N ASN A 102 -15.41 -19.53 -7.22
CA ASN A 102 -16.27 -18.47 -7.78
C ASN A 102 -17.06 -17.72 -6.70
N ASN A 103 -17.48 -18.37 -5.61
CA ASN A 103 -18.14 -17.70 -4.50
C ASN A 103 -17.17 -16.81 -3.72
N PHE A 104 -15.91 -17.25 -3.59
CA PHE A 104 -14.88 -16.50 -2.89
C PHE A 104 -14.39 -15.29 -3.69
N VAL A 105 -14.17 -15.42 -5.00
CA VAL A 105 -13.57 -14.35 -5.82
C VAL A 105 -14.55 -13.46 -6.59
N SER A 106 -15.79 -13.88 -6.80
CA SER A 106 -16.75 -13.10 -7.59
C SER A 106 -17.20 -11.83 -6.86
N ASN A 107 -17.23 -10.70 -7.56
CA ASN A 107 -17.81 -9.46 -7.06
C ASN A 107 -19.31 -9.61 -6.71
N THR A 108 -20.02 -10.59 -7.27
CA THR A 108 -21.42 -10.87 -6.88
C THR A 108 -21.55 -11.30 -5.44
N VAL A 109 -20.48 -11.84 -4.83
CA VAL A 109 -20.43 -12.21 -3.41
C VAL A 109 -19.60 -11.19 -2.64
N ARG A 110 -18.36 -10.92 -3.06
CA ARG A 110 -17.42 -10.04 -2.34
C ARG A 110 -17.92 -8.61 -2.16
N ALA A 111 -18.79 -8.15 -3.07
CA ALA A 111 -19.31 -6.78 -3.08
C ALA A 111 -20.84 -6.74 -3.01
N THR A 112 -21.48 -7.72 -2.38
CA THR A 112 -22.94 -7.70 -2.12
C THR A 112 -23.20 -7.94 -0.63
N PRO A 113 -22.96 -6.93 0.23
CA PRO A 113 -23.23 -7.07 1.66
C PRO A 113 -24.71 -7.36 1.94
N ILE A 114 -24.97 -8.18 2.95
CA ILE A 114 -26.32 -8.45 3.46
C ILE A 114 -26.38 -7.87 4.86
N ASN A 115 -27.11 -6.76 5.00
CA ASN A 115 -27.21 -6.03 6.26
C ASN A 115 -27.53 -6.97 7.44
N ASP A 116 -26.78 -6.85 8.54
CA ASP A 116 -26.87 -7.73 9.69
C ASP A 116 -28.22 -7.66 10.44
N ASN A 117 -28.86 -6.48 10.53
CA ASN A 117 -30.15 -6.28 11.18
C ASN A 117 -30.94 -4.99 10.82
N ALA A 118 -30.40 -4.13 9.95
CA ALA A 118 -30.92 -2.83 9.53
C ALA A 118 -31.01 -1.75 10.64
N ASP A 119 -30.19 -1.86 11.68
CA ASP A 119 -29.97 -0.83 12.70
C ASP A 119 -28.47 -0.60 12.88
N PRO A 120 -27.91 0.52 12.35
CA PRO A 120 -26.48 0.76 12.36
C PRO A 120 -25.91 0.92 13.78
N ASN A 121 -26.76 1.04 14.80
CA ASN A 121 -26.37 1.27 16.19
C ASN A 121 -26.29 0.01 17.04
N THR A 122 -26.64 -1.15 16.49
CA THR A 122 -26.70 -2.41 17.21
C THR A 122 -26.04 -3.50 16.40
N ILE A 123 -24.85 -3.95 16.78
CA ILE A 123 -24.18 -5.05 16.06
C ILE A 123 -24.92 -6.38 16.35
N ASN A 124 -25.51 -6.97 15.31
CA ASN A 124 -25.90 -8.37 15.29
C ASN A 124 -24.71 -9.23 14.84
N ALA A 125 -23.94 -9.73 15.81
CA ALA A 125 -22.73 -10.54 15.54
C ALA A 125 -22.96 -11.73 14.59
N SER A 126 -24.19 -12.26 14.48
CA SER A 126 -24.49 -13.35 13.56
C SER A 126 -24.47 -12.95 12.07
N GLY A 127 -24.62 -11.66 11.76
CA GLY A 127 -24.54 -11.11 10.41
C GLY A 127 -23.12 -10.86 9.90
N PHE A 128 -22.10 -10.99 10.76
CA PHE A 128 -20.70 -10.81 10.37
C PHE A 128 -19.95 -12.14 10.29
N LYS A 129 -19.14 -12.32 9.24
CA LYS A 129 -18.29 -13.49 8.97
C LYS A 129 -16.84 -13.03 8.85
N PHE A 130 -16.03 -13.37 9.84
CA PHE A 130 -14.66 -12.87 9.94
C PHE A 130 -13.59 -13.82 9.38
N ALA A 131 -13.98 -14.94 8.78
CA ALA A 131 -13.05 -15.99 8.34
C ALA A 131 -11.96 -15.52 7.34
N GLU A 132 -12.26 -14.55 6.45
CA GLU A 132 -11.23 -13.94 5.57
C GLU A 132 -10.20 -13.16 6.37
N ILE A 133 -10.67 -12.34 7.32
CA ILE A 133 -9.83 -11.49 8.16
C ILE A 133 -8.99 -12.35 9.10
N ASP A 134 -9.58 -13.37 9.72
CA ASP A 134 -8.88 -14.28 10.63
C ASP A 134 -7.72 -14.97 9.92
N ARG A 135 -8.00 -15.54 8.74
CA ARG A 135 -6.95 -16.16 7.93
C ARG A 135 -5.87 -15.15 7.54
N THR A 136 -6.25 -13.94 7.17
CA THR A 136 -5.31 -12.87 6.81
C THR A 136 -4.39 -12.51 7.97
N VAL A 137 -4.96 -12.42 9.18
CA VAL A 137 -4.20 -12.13 10.39
C VAL A 137 -3.25 -13.27 10.73
N ASP A 138 -3.74 -14.50 10.70
CA ASP A 138 -2.96 -15.69 11.06
C ASP A 138 -1.83 -15.98 10.07
N SER A 139 -2.10 -15.80 8.77
CA SER A 139 -1.11 -16.08 7.72
C SER A 139 -0.15 -14.91 7.50
N TYR A 140 -0.61 -13.65 7.53
CA TYR A 140 0.26 -12.52 7.14
C TYR A 140 0.59 -11.60 8.30
N VAL A 141 -0.40 -11.05 8.98
CA VAL A 141 -0.18 -9.96 9.96
C VAL A 141 0.64 -10.43 11.15
N THR A 142 0.23 -11.51 11.80
CA THR A 142 0.90 -12.03 13.00
C THR A 142 2.33 -12.49 12.68
N PRO A 143 2.58 -13.31 11.64
CA PRO A 143 3.94 -13.71 11.30
C PRO A 143 4.85 -12.53 10.91
N LEU A 144 4.35 -11.56 10.15
CA LEU A 144 5.15 -10.38 9.78
C LEU A 144 5.48 -9.51 11.00
N LYS A 145 4.53 -9.31 11.93
CA LYS A 145 4.79 -8.62 13.21
C LYS A 145 5.91 -9.30 13.99
N LEU A 146 5.85 -10.63 14.13
CA LEU A 146 6.87 -11.39 14.84
C LEU A 146 8.25 -11.30 14.16
N LYS A 147 8.31 -11.43 12.83
CA LYS A 147 9.56 -11.36 12.06
C LYS A 147 10.21 -9.98 12.14
N LEU A 148 9.42 -8.89 12.09
CA LEU A 148 9.93 -7.53 12.25
C LEU A 148 10.35 -7.23 13.70
N ALA A 149 9.62 -7.74 14.70
CA ALA A 149 9.96 -7.56 16.10
C ALA A 149 11.35 -8.14 16.45
N VAL A 150 11.75 -9.26 15.82
CA VAL A 150 13.11 -9.84 15.95
C VAL A 150 14.20 -8.87 15.50
N ARG A 151 13.87 -7.91 14.63
CA ARG A 151 14.77 -6.85 14.15
C ARG A 151 14.65 -5.54 14.91
N GLY A 152 13.82 -5.50 15.97
CA GLY A 152 13.49 -4.27 16.68
C GLY A 152 12.63 -3.31 15.85
N GLU A 153 11.89 -3.83 14.87
CA GLU A 153 11.00 -3.06 14.00
C GLU A 153 9.54 -3.41 14.22
N THR A 154 8.66 -2.55 13.72
CA THR A 154 7.20 -2.74 13.79
C THR A 154 6.63 -2.88 12.39
N LEU A 155 5.58 -3.70 12.25
CA LEU A 155 4.76 -3.72 11.04
C LEU A 155 3.80 -2.54 11.07
N PHE A 156 3.66 -1.80 9.96
CA PHE A 156 2.54 -0.89 9.75
C PHE A 156 1.43 -1.63 9.00
N TRP A 157 0.34 -1.94 9.68
CA TRP A 157 -0.78 -2.69 9.11
C TRP A 157 -1.91 -1.76 8.67
N VAL A 158 -2.21 -1.77 7.37
CA VAL A 158 -3.34 -1.06 6.75
C VAL A 158 -4.48 -2.04 6.50
N LEU A 159 -5.68 -1.73 6.99
CA LEU A 159 -6.92 -2.40 6.60
C LEU A 159 -7.65 -1.56 5.56
N THR A 160 -7.93 -2.15 4.40
CA THR A 160 -8.54 -1.48 3.24
C THR A 160 -9.93 -2.01 2.98
N TYR A 161 -10.92 -1.13 2.94
CA TYR A 161 -12.27 -1.50 2.55
C TYR A 161 -12.41 -1.63 1.03
N VAL A 162 -12.91 -2.79 0.57
CA VAL A 162 -13.05 -3.13 -0.84
C VAL A 162 -14.51 -3.39 -1.21
N HIS A 163 -14.98 -2.65 -2.22
CA HIS A 163 -16.32 -2.81 -2.78
C HIS A 163 -16.37 -2.35 -4.25
N PHE A 164 -16.68 -3.26 -5.17
CA PHE A 164 -16.71 -3.00 -6.62
C PHE A 164 -18.02 -3.47 -7.29
N SER A 165 -19.18 -3.22 -6.66
CA SER A 165 -20.50 -3.59 -7.21
C SER A 165 -21.47 -2.43 -7.26
N ALA A 166 -21.96 -2.07 -8.45
CA ALA A 166 -22.95 -1.00 -8.58
C ALA A 166 -24.34 -1.39 -8.03
N SER A 167 -24.62 -2.68 -7.87
CA SER A 167 -25.97 -3.18 -7.60
C SER A 167 -26.35 -3.19 -6.12
N ASN A 168 -25.39 -2.98 -5.21
CA ASN A 168 -25.64 -2.95 -3.77
C ASN A 168 -24.66 -2.00 -3.09
N GLN A 169 -25.10 -0.77 -2.81
CA GLN A 169 -24.27 0.31 -2.26
C GLN A 169 -24.52 0.52 -0.76
N LEU A 170 -24.94 -0.51 0.00
CA LEU A 170 -25.37 -0.40 1.41
C LEU A 170 -24.53 0.58 2.26
N HIS A 171 -23.21 0.38 2.26
CA HIS A 171 -22.28 1.17 3.09
C HIS A 171 -22.01 2.58 2.55
N VAL A 172 -22.19 2.80 1.25
CA VAL A 172 -22.07 4.12 0.61
C VAL A 172 -23.37 4.90 0.82
N ASP A 173 -24.51 4.27 0.57
CA ASP A 173 -25.86 4.85 0.75
C ASP A 173 -26.15 5.16 2.23
N THR A 174 -25.62 4.34 3.13
CA THR A 174 -25.80 4.49 4.59
C THR A 174 -24.45 4.48 5.30
N PRO A 175 -23.76 5.63 5.40
CA PRO A 175 -22.44 5.72 6.05
C PRO A 175 -22.42 5.26 7.52
N ALA A 176 -23.57 5.28 8.21
CA ALA A 176 -23.68 4.74 9.56
C ALA A 176 -23.45 3.22 9.62
N GLU A 177 -23.95 2.48 8.62
CA GLU A 177 -23.71 1.03 8.42
C GLU A 177 -22.23 0.78 8.09
N TYR A 178 -21.63 1.64 7.25
CA TYR A 178 -20.18 1.60 7.05
C TYR A 178 -19.42 1.75 8.38
N GLY A 179 -19.84 2.68 9.24
CA GLY A 179 -19.25 2.82 10.57
C GLY A 179 -19.41 1.56 11.42
N GLU A 180 -20.53 0.85 11.30
CA GLU A 180 -20.81 -0.39 12.01
C GLU A 180 -19.93 -1.56 11.57
N ILE A 181 -19.86 -1.88 10.27
CA ILE A 181 -19.00 -2.98 9.78
C ILE A 181 -17.53 -2.76 10.17
N ILE A 182 -17.06 -1.51 10.13
CA ILE A 182 -15.71 -1.16 10.59
C ILE A 182 -15.57 -1.39 12.10
N LEU A 183 -16.56 -0.99 12.92
CA LEU A 183 -16.52 -1.24 14.36
C LEU A 183 -16.57 -2.73 14.69
N ALA A 184 -17.47 -3.49 14.07
CA ALA A 184 -17.58 -4.93 14.25
C ALA A 184 -16.26 -5.63 13.94
N THR A 185 -15.61 -5.22 12.84
CA THR A 185 -14.27 -5.70 12.47
C THR A 185 -13.21 -5.35 13.51
N TRP A 186 -13.17 -4.10 13.99
CA TRP A 186 -12.22 -3.67 15.03
C TRP A 186 -12.41 -4.42 16.36
N GLN A 187 -13.66 -4.62 16.77
CA GLN A 187 -14.01 -5.36 17.99
C GLN A 187 -13.61 -6.82 17.90
N HIS A 188 -13.86 -7.46 16.75
CA HIS A 188 -13.44 -8.83 16.50
C HIS A 188 -11.92 -8.96 16.57
N LEU A 189 -11.18 -8.12 15.84
CA LEU A 189 -9.71 -8.15 15.84
C LEU A 189 -9.12 -7.94 17.25
N ASN A 190 -9.65 -6.96 17.99
CA ASN A 190 -9.19 -6.69 19.34
C ASN A 190 -9.49 -7.85 20.31
N THR A 191 -10.66 -8.46 20.20
CA THR A 191 -11.09 -9.54 21.11
C THR A 191 -10.36 -10.85 20.79
N THR A 192 -10.21 -11.18 19.51
CA THR A 192 -9.64 -12.45 19.05
C THR A 192 -8.11 -12.43 19.08
N TYR A 193 -7.49 -11.31 18.70
CA TYR A 193 -6.04 -11.22 18.52
C TYR A 193 -5.34 -10.23 19.46
N GLY A 194 -6.08 -9.47 20.28
CA GLY A 194 -5.49 -8.46 21.16
C GLY A 194 -4.83 -7.31 20.40
N MET A 195 -5.19 -7.09 19.13
CA MET A 195 -4.60 -6.06 18.28
C MET A 195 -5.61 -5.53 17.25
N VAL A 196 -5.33 -4.33 16.73
CA VAL A 196 -6.10 -3.69 15.66
C VAL A 196 -5.15 -3.17 14.58
N PRO A 197 -5.65 -2.81 13.38
CA PRO A 197 -4.85 -2.18 12.33
C PRO A 197 -4.29 -0.82 12.78
N ASP A 198 -3.11 -0.46 12.26
CA ASP A 198 -2.51 0.85 12.48
C ASP A 198 -3.23 1.93 11.65
N ALA A 199 -3.75 1.55 10.49
CA ALA A 199 -4.47 2.43 9.59
C ALA A 199 -5.74 1.80 9.01
N LEU A 200 -6.71 2.66 8.71
CA LEU A 200 -7.89 2.36 7.92
C LEU A 200 -7.82 3.13 6.60
N GLU A 201 -7.85 2.40 5.50
CA GLU A 201 -8.09 2.96 4.17
C GLU A 201 -9.59 2.89 3.85
N ILE A 202 -10.19 4.07 3.66
CA ILE A 202 -11.65 4.23 3.72
C ILE A 202 -12.35 3.50 2.56
N TYR A 203 -11.76 3.53 1.37
CA TYR A 203 -12.33 2.91 0.19
C TYR A 203 -11.26 2.76 -0.89
N LEU A 204 -11.09 1.53 -1.41
CA LEU A 204 -10.17 1.25 -2.50
C LEU A 204 -10.75 1.77 -3.82
N GLU A 205 -9.99 2.64 -4.50
CA GLU A 205 -10.25 3.09 -5.87
C GLU A 205 -11.70 3.55 -6.12
N PRO A 206 -12.18 4.60 -5.42
CA PRO A 206 -13.56 5.07 -5.55
C PRO A 206 -13.89 5.61 -6.96
N ASP A 207 -12.87 5.84 -7.78
CA ASP A 207 -12.95 6.24 -9.18
C ASP A 207 -12.85 5.05 -10.17
N ASN A 208 -12.87 3.80 -9.69
CA ASN A 208 -12.74 2.61 -10.52
C ASN A 208 -13.98 1.70 -10.49
N GLY A 209 -14.20 1.01 -11.61
CA GLY A 209 -15.19 -0.05 -11.74
C GLY A 209 -16.63 0.46 -11.90
N ALA A 210 -17.58 -0.43 -11.62
CA ALA A 210 -19.01 -0.13 -11.77
C ALA A 210 -19.56 0.70 -10.59
N ALA A 211 -18.91 0.64 -9.43
CA ALA A 211 -19.31 1.29 -8.18
C ALA A 211 -18.55 2.61 -7.97
N LEU A 212 -18.87 3.64 -8.77
CA LEU A 212 -18.25 4.95 -8.61
C LEU A 212 -18.78 5.63 -7.35
N VAL A 213 -17.86 6.07 -6.49
CA VAL A 213 -18.15 6.75 -5.22
C VAL A 213 -17.64 8.19 -5.30
N THR A 214 -18.43 9.13 -4.81
CA THR A 214 -18.12 10.56 -4.81
C THR A 214 -17.25 10.96 -3.63
N SER A 215 -16.63 12.14 -3.71
CA SER A 215 -15.85 12.68 -2.59
C SER A 215 -16.70 12.98 -1.35
N ALA A 216 -17.99 13.28 -1.50
CA ALA A 216 -18.89 13.53 -0.38
C ALA A 216 -19.22 12.23 0.37
N GLU A 217 -19.40 11.12 -0.34
CA GLU A 217 -19.60 9.80 0.26
C GLU A 217 -18.35 9.33 0.99
N ILE A 218 -17.15 9.46 0.39
CA ILE A 218 -15.88 9.20 1.09
C ILE A 218 -15.77 10.04 2.37
N ALA A 219 -16.17 11.30 2.32
CA ALA A 219 -16.14 12.17 3.49
C ALA A 219 -17.12 11.69 4.59
N ALA A 220 -18.32 11.27 4.22
CA ALA A 220 -19.33 10.75 5.14
C ALA A 220 -18.88 9.43 5.79
N MET A 221 -18.36 8.49 5.00
CA MET A 221 -17.80 7.21 5.47
C MET A 221 -16.62 7.43 6.42
N THR A 222 -15.73 8.38 6.10
CA THR A 222 -14.60 8.76 6.96
C THR A 222 -15.07 9.21 8.35
N VAL A 223 -16.06 10.10 8.41
CA VAL A 223 -16.59 10.61 9.68
C VAL A 223 -17.29 9.50 10.46
N ALA A 224 -18.10 8.68 9.79
CA ALA A 224 -18.85 7.60 10.43
C ALA A 224 -17.93 6.57 11.09
N ALA A 225 -16.96 6.02 10.35
CA ALA A 225 -16.01 5.06 10.90
C ALA A 225 -15.14 5.67 12.01
N ARG A 226 -14.59 6.88 11.78
CA ARG A 226 -13.71 7.55 12.74
C ARG A 226 -14.43 7.82 14.07
N ASN A 227 -15.63 8.37 14.02
CA ASN A 227 -16.40 8.67 15.22
C ASN A 227 -16.84 7.40 15.93
N ARG A 228 -17.30 6.38 15.18
CA ARG A 228 -17.76 5.10 15.76
C ARG A 228 -16.62 4.41 16.52
N LEU A 229 -15.43 4.32 15.94
CA LEU A 229 -14.27 3.71 16.60
C LEU A 229 -13.83 4.46 17.86
N VAL A 230 -13.74 5.80 17.80
CA VAL A 230 -13.36 6.61 18.96
C VAL A 230 -14.41 6.53 20.07
N ASN A 231 -15.70 6.57 19.73
CA ASN A 231 -16.79 6.44 20.70
C ASN A 231 -16.82 5.05 21.36
N ALA A 232 -16.36 4.02 20.66
CA ALA A 232 -16.19 2.67 21.21
C ALA A 232 -14.91 2.51 22.08
N GLY A 233 -14.12 3.57 22.25
CA GLY A 233 -12.93 3.58 23.11
C GLY A 233 -11.63 3.15 22.42
N PHE A 234 -11.63 2.91 21.11
CA PHE A 234 -10.40 2.66 20.38
C PHE A 234 -9.57 3.94 20.25
N ALA A 235 -8.24 3.77 20.23
CA ALA A 235 -7.35 4.83 19.83
C ALA A 235 -7.74 5.31 18.42
N LYS A 236 -7.45 6.57 18.15
CA LYS A 236 -7.67 7.18 16.84
C LYS A 236 -6.87 6.40 15.75
N PRO A 237 -7.48 5.58 14.86
CA PRO A 237 -6.77 4.98 13.73
C PRO A 237 -6.13 6.01 12.79
N TYR A 238 -5.05 5.67 12.13
CA TYR A 238 -4.53 6.51 11.04
C TYR A 238 -5.44 6.39 9.82
N ILE A 239 -5.93 7.50 9.25
CA ILE A 239 -6.88 7.45 8.13
C ILE A 239 -6.17 7.70 6.79
N ILE A 240 -6.37 6.78 5.85
CA ILE A 240 -5.93 6.89 4.47
C ILE A 240 -7.16 7.16 3.58
N ALA A 241 -7.23 8.35 2.99
CA ALA A 241 -8.24 8.70 1.99
C ALA A 241 -7.88 10.01 1.25
N PRO A 242 -8.34 10.18 0.00
CA PRO A 242 -8.84 9.12 -0.89
C PRO A 242 -7.71 8.18 -1.33
N THR A 243 -8.05 7.05 -1.95
CA THR A 243 -7.11 6.18 -2.65
C THR A 243 -7.60 5.93 -4.07
N THR A 244 -7.27 6.83 -5.00
CA THR A 244 -7.79 6.78 -6.38
C THR A 244 -6.82 6.14 -7.36
N THR A 245 -7.31 5.72 -8.52
CA THR A 245 -6.51 5.07 -9.58
C THR A 245 -5.40 5.96 -10.16
N THR A 246 -5.59 7.29 -10.14
CA THR A 246 -4.64 8.25 -10.71
C THR A 246 -4.38 9.44 -9.80
N SER A 247 -3.26 10.12 -10.01
CA SER A 247 -2.87 11.32 -9.24
C SER A 247 -3.80 12.52 -9.48
N THR A 248 -4.31 12.66 -10.71
CA THR A 248 -5.29 13.70 -11.07
C THR A 248 -6.60 13.47 -10.33
N ALA A 249 -7.10 12.24 -10.30
CA ALA A 249 -8.29 11.88 -9.55
C ALA A 249 -8.08 12.14 -8.05
N THR A 250 -6.91 11.81 -7.49
CA THR A 250 -6.61 12.03 -6.06
C THR A 250 -6.76 13.49 -5.67
N LEU A 251 -6.18 14.40 -6.46
CA LEU A 251 -6.26 15.83 -6.19
C LEU A 251 -7.70 16.33 -6.24
N GLY A 252 -8.47 15.88 -7.23
CA GLY A 252 -9.90 16.20 -7.34
C GLY A 252 -10.70 15.70 -6.14
N PHE A 253 -10.50 14.43 -5.76
CA PHE A 253 -11.20 13.83 -4.62
C PHE A 253 -10.83 14.50 -3.29
N TYR A 254 -9.54 14.78 -3.06
CA TYR A 254 -9.11 15.40 -1.81
C TYR A 254 -9.73 16.79 -1.63
N ARG A 255 -9.75 17.61 -2.70
CA ARG A 255 -10.48 18.88 -2.72
C ARG A 255 -11.98 18.72 -2.50
N GLY A 256 -12.56 17.70 -3.13
CA GLY A 256 -13.97 17.35 -2.97
C GLY A 256 -14.32 17.01 -1.51
N VAL A 257 -13.49 16.20 -0.84
CA VAL A 257 -13.67 15.86 0.59
C VAL A 257 -13.61 17.11 1.46
N LYS A 258 -12.60 17.98 1.25
CA LYS A 258 -12.46 19.26 1.98
C LYS A 258 -13.68 20.15 1.82
N THR A 259 -14.24 20.20 0.61
CA THR A 259 -15.43 21.00 0.29
C THR A 259 -16.69 20.40 0.90
N ALA A 260 -16.84 19.07 0.83
CA ALA A 260 -18.02 18.37 1.33
C ALA A 260 -18.08 18.34 2.86
N ASN A 261 -16.95 18.10 3.53
CA ASN A 261 -16.88 18.02 4.99
C ASN A 261 -15.46 18.29 5.52
N SER A 262 -15.25 19.46 6.11
CA SER A 262 -13.96 19.84 6.71
C SER A 262 -13.55 18.96 7.89
N THR A 263 -14.51 18.35 8.61
CA THR A 263 -14.21 17.39 9.68
C THR A 263 -13.59 16.12 9.09
N ALA A 264 -14.15 15.60 8.00
CA ALA A 264 -13.58 14.45 7.29
C ALA A 264 -12.14 14.74 6.83
N ALA A 265 -11.91 15.90 6.21
CA ALA A 265 -10.57 16.32 5.80
C ALA A 265 -9.60 16.44 6.99
N SER A 266 -10.07 16.90 8.15
CA SER A 266 -9.25 16.96 9.37
C SER A 266 -8.86 15.57 9.88
N TYR A 267 -9.71 14.57 9.66
CA TYR A 267 -9.51 13.18 10.08
C TYR A 267 -8.54 12.40 9.20
N ILE A 268 -8.40 12.77 7.92
CA ILE A 268 -7.44 12.16 6.99
C ILE A 268 -6.02 12.43 7.46
N ASP A 269 -5.16 11.41 7.49
CA ASP A 269 -3.74 11.54 7.81
C ASP A 269 -2.85 11.38 6.58
N GLU A 270 -3.29 10.56 5.61
CA GLU A 270 -2.56 10.25 4.38
C GLU A 270 -3.47 10.25 3.15
N VAL A 271 -3.03 10.94 2.11
CA VAL A 271 -3.68 11.03 0.80
C VAL A 271 -2.94 10.12 -0.18
N THR A 272 -3.63 9.10 -0.67
CA THR A 272 -3.02 8.06 -1.49
C THR A 272 -3.42 8.19 -2.95
N ARG A 273 -2.51 7.79 -3.83
CA ARG A 273 -2.80 7.60 -5.25
C ARG A 273 -2.24 6.28 -5.75
N HIS A 274 -2.87 5.76 -6.78
CA HIS A 274 -2.26 4.77 -7.65
C HIS A 274 -1.70 5.46 -8.90
N ARG A 275 -0.99 4.70 -9.72
CA ARG A 275 -0.42 5.13 -11.01
C ARG A 275 -0.96 4.22 -12.11
N TYR A 276 -2.26 4.30 -12.37
CA TYR A 276 -2.86 3.64 -13.53
C TYR A 276 -2.97 4.57 -14.73
N GLY A 277 -2.99 3.99 -15.92
CA GLY A 277 -3.27 4.72 -17.15
C GLY A 277 -2.17 5.71 -17.52
N THR A 278 -2.40 7.01 -17.48
CA THR A 278 -1.33 7.95 -17.86
C THR A 278 -0.44 8.26 -16.66
N ALA A 279 0.87 8.00 -16.79
CA ALA A 279 1.84 8.40 -15.78
C ALA A 279 1.72 9.91 -15.47
N PRO A 280 1.67 10.32 -14.19
CA PRO A 280 1.53 11.72 -13.84
C PRO A 280 2.79 12.49 -14.23
N ASP A 281 2.61 13.70 -14.76
CA ASP A 281 3.70 14.65 -14.93
C ASP A 281 4.11 15.29 -13.59
N ASP A 282 5.27 15.94 -13.60
CA ASP A 282 5.83 16.58 -12.41
C ASP A 282 4.96 17.73 -11.89
N THR A 283 4.24 18.44 -12.77
CA THR A 283 3.36 19.55 -12.38
C THR A 283 2.21 19.05 -11.53
N MET A 284 1.60 17.92 -11.91
CA MET A 284 0.52 17.28 -11.15
C MET A 284 1.01 16.80 -9.79
N LEU A 285 2.20 16.19 -9.73
CA LEU A 285 2.80 15.74 -8.47
C LEU A 285 3.11 16.91 -7.52
N VAL A 286 3.64 18.02 -8.07
CA VAL A 286 3.88 19.25 -7.30
C VAL A 286 2.58 19.83 -6.76
N ALA A 287 1.52 19.88 -7.58
CA ALA A 287 0.22 20.43 -7.17
C ALA A 287 -0.42 19.60 -6.06
N LEU A 288 -0.43 18.26 -6.21
CA LEU A 288 -0.95 17.35 -5.19
C LEU A 288 -0.14 17.46 -3.90
N ARG A 289 1.20 17.40 -3.99
CA ARG A 289 2.08 17.57 -2.82
C ARG A 289 1.80 18.88 -2.10
N ALA A 290 1.78 20.00 -2.82
CA ALA A 290 1.64 21.32 -2.22
C ALA A 290 0.35 21.43 -1.40
N GLU A 291 -0.74 20.83 -1.90
CA GLU A 291 -2.02 20.85 -1.18
C GLU A 291 -2.04 19.91 0.03
N VAL A 292 -1.50 18.71 -0.10
CA VAL A 292 -1.41 17.73 0.99
C VAL A 292 -0.50 18.27 2.12
N GLU A 293 0.64 18.85 1.78
CA GLU A 293 1.58 19.44 2.75
C GLU A 293 1.02 20.70 3.41
N ALA A 294 0.25 21.53 2.70
CA ALA A 294 -0.39 22.72 3.27
C ALA A 294 -1.36 22.37 4.41
N ASP A 295 -1.98 21.18 4.35
CA ASP A 295 -2.86 20.66 5.40
C ASP A 295 -2.12 19.80 6.45
N GLY A 296 -0.79 19.74 6.39
CA GLY A 296 0.05 18.95 7.30
C GLY A 296 -0.12 17.44 7.17
N LYS A 297 -0.57 16.96 6.01
CA LYS A 297 -0.85 15.55 5.74
C LYS A 297 0.31 14.88 5.01
N LYS A 298 0.26 13.54 4.93
CA LYS A 298 1.23 12.75 4.16
C LYS A 298 0.62 12.33 2.83
N SER A 299 1.48 12.00 1.87
CA SER A 299 1.06 11.33 0.63
C SER A 299 1.70 9.94 0.52
N SER A 300 1.12 9.07 -0.29
CA SER A 300 1.71 7.79 -0.67
C SER A 300 1.34 7.38 -2.09
N MET A 301 2.08 6.40 -2.64
CA MET A 301 1.81 5.77 -3.92
C MET A 301 1.72 4.27 -3.72
N LEU A 302 0.52 3.68 -3.73
CA LEU A 302 0.31 2.33 -3.20
C LEU A 302 -0.08 1.27 -4.25
N GLU A 303 -0.18 1.65 -5.53
CA GLU A 303 -0.37 0.69 -6.64
C GLU A 303 -0.03 1.32 -8.01
N THR A 304 0.40 0.51 -8.99
CA THR A 304 0.75 0.95 -10.34
C THR A 304 0.62 -0.18 -11.37
N ASP A 305 0.06 0.08 -12.56
CA ASP A 305 -0.02 -0.89 -13.66
C ASP A 305 1.26 -0.91 -14.53
N PHE A 306 2.14 0.08 -14.41
CA PHE A 306 3.38 0.24 -15.19
C PHE A 306 4.60 -0.60 -14.79
N ASN A 307 4.44 -1.72 -14.07
CA ASN A 307 5.58 -2.47 -13.52
C ASN A 307 6.52 -1.51 -12.78
N GLY A 308 6.09 -0.94 -11.64
CA GLY A 308 6.73 0.21 -10.98
C GLY A 308 8.25 0.27 -11.14
N THR A 309 8.73 1.30 -11.85
CA THR A 309 10.16 1.43 -12.19
C THR A 309 10.92 2.25 -11.15
N LEU A 310 12.25 2.17 -11.18
CA LEU A 310 13.10 3.04 -10.35
C LEU A 310 12.85 4.53 -10.63
N SER A 311 12.61 4.89 -11.90
CA SER A 311 12.27 6.26 -12.28
C SER A 311 10.96 6.71 -11.63
N ASN A 312 9.95 5.83 -11.62
CA ASN A 312 8.68 6.08 -10.94
C ASN A 312 8.89 6.34 -9.45
N LEU A 313 9.63 5.45 -8.76
CA LEU A 313 9.97 5.60 -7.35
C LEU A 313 10.66 6.94 -7.05
N HIS A 314 11.68 7.32 -7.84
CA HIS A 314 12.38 8.59 -7.67
C HIS A 314 11.45 9.78 -7.84
N GLN A 315 10.62 9.76 -8.88
CA GLN A 315 9.67 10.82 -9.14
C GLN A 315 8.68 10.96 -7.97
N ASP A 316 8.19 9.85 -7.42
CA ASP A 316 7.25 9.86 -6.31
C ASP A 316 7.89 10.38 -5.01
N ILE A 317 9.13 9.99 -4.72
CA ILE A 317 9.85 10.43 -3.51
C ILE A 317 10.30 11.88 -3.62
N GLU A 318 10.92 12.28 -4.72
CA GLU A 318 11.53 13.60 -4.87
C GLU A 318 10.49 14.69 -5.15
N ILE A 319 9.55 14.40 -6.06
CA ILE A 319 8.59 15.39 -6.54
C ILE A 319 7.27 15.26 -5.78
N GLY A 320 6.72 14.05 -5.71
CA GLY A 320 5.47 13.79 -4.99
C GLY A 320 5.60 13.80 -3.45
N ARG A 321 6.84 13.71 -2.94
CA ARG A 321 7.16 13.57 -1.51
C ARG A 321 6.36 12.50 -0.79
N VAL A 322 6.17 11.37 -1.45
CA VAL A 322 5.47 10.23 -0.85
C VAL A 322 6.23 9.71 0.38
N SER A 323 5.46 9.29 1.37
CA SER A 323 5.94 8.70 2.62
C SER A 323 5.87 7.18 2.63
N ALA A 324 5.13 6.57 1.72
CA ALA A 324 5.11 5.12 1.52
C ALA A 324 4.95 4.80 0.04
N TRP A 325 5.38 3.60 -0.34
CA TRP A 325 5.43 3.18 -1.72
C TRP A 325 5.17 1.68 -1.88
N ASN A 326 4.35 1.34 -2.86
CA ASN A 326 4.12 -0.03 -3.34
C ASN A 326 3.96 -0.01 -4.88
N GLY A 327 4.73 -0.86 -5.56
CA GLY A 327 4.81 -0.91 -7.02
C GLY A 327 3.78 -1.82 -7.68
N LYS A 328 2.61 -2.04 -7.03
CA LYS A 328 1.65 -3.14 -7.31
C LYS A 328 2.22 -4.52 -6.99
N TRP A 329 2.92 -4.61 -5.88
CA TRP A 329 3.59 -5.83 -5.51
C TRP A 329 2.80 -6.52 -4.42
N ILE A 330 2.24 -7.67 -4.77
CA ILE A 330 2.02 -8.69 -3.77
C ILE A 330 3.37 -9.22 -3.28
N ILE A 331 3.40 -9.87 -2.13
CA ILE A 331 4.63 -10.41 -1.56
C ILE A 331 5.29 -11.36 -2.56
N ALA A 332 4.56 -12.37 -3.03
CA ALA A 332 5.10 -13.33 -3.99
C ALA A 332 4.00 -13.94 -4.88
N TYR A 333 4.38 -14.72 -5.88
CA TYR A 333 3.42 -15.57 -6.58
C TYR A 333 4.08 -16.79 -7.26
N PRO A 334 3.41 -17.95 -7.31
CA PRO A 334 3.84 -19.09 -8.12
C PRO A 334 3.75 -18.78 -9.62
N THR A 335 4.90 -18.54 -10.26
CA THR A 335 4.98 -18.28 -11.69
C THR A 335 6.38 -18.54 -12.23
N ALA A 336 6.47 -18.80 -13.53
CA ALA A 336 7.73 -18.91 -14.26
C ALA A 336 8.20 -17.57 -14.87
N THR A 337 7.35 -16.55 -14.88
CA THR A 337 7.60 -15.29 -15.59
C THR A 337 7.46 -14.10 -14.65
N ASP A 338 8.43 -13.18 -14.70
CA ASP A 338 8.36 -11.90 -14.00
C ASP A 338 7.33 -11.00 -14.71
N THR A 339 6.15 -10.86 -14.11
CA THR A 339 5.07 -10.03 -14.64
C THR A 339 5.12 -8.60 -14.10
N GLY A 340 6.06 -8.28 -13.21
CA GLY A 340 6.12 -6.99 -12.52
C GLY A 340 5.10 -6.79 -11.39
N SER A 341 4.29 -7.81 -11.06
CA SER A 341 3.17 -7.72 -10.09
C SER A 341 3.52 -8.19 -8.67
N MET A 342 4.78 -8.55 -8.39
CA MET A 342 5.20 -9.12 -7.10
C MET A 342 6.67 -8.85 -6.82
N TYR A 343 7.05 -8.92 -5.54
CA TYR A 343 8.46 -8.85 -5.15
C TYR A 343 9.22 -10.14 -5.47
N PHE A 344 8.56 -11.30 -5.30
CA PHE A 344 9.19 -12.59 -5.50
C PHE A 344 8.39 -13.53 -6.40
N MET A 345 9.09 -14.27 -7.26
CA MET A 345 8.54 -15.42 -7.97
C MET A 345 8.83 -16.67 -7.15
N ILE A 346 7.84 -17.56 -7.08
CA ILE A 346 7.97 -18.88 -6.49
C ILE A 346 8.03 -19.90 -7.61
N ASN A 347 9.07 -20.74 -7.60
CA ASN A 347 9.07 -21.95 -8.40
C ASN A 347 8.04 -22.92 -7.79
N PRO A 348 6.95 -23.29 -8.47
CA PRO A 348 5.93 -24.16 -7.89
C PRO A 348 6.38 -25.62 -7.76
N ILE A 349 7.60 -25.96 -8.20
CA ILE A 349 8.17 -27.30 -8.11
C ILE A 349 9.17 -27.33 -6.94
N SER A 350 9.07 -28.38 -6.10
CA SER A 350 10.03 -28.65 -5.01
C SER A 350 11.48 -28.52 -5.52
N PRO A 351 12.34 -27.74 -4.83
CA PRO A 351 12.23 -27.28 -3.44
C PRO A 351 11.56 -25.91 -3.23
N TYR A 352 10.66 -25.47 -4.12
CA TYR A 352 9.92 -24.21 -3.99
C TYR A 352 10.79 -22.96 -3.89
N GLY A 353 11.78 -22.86 -4.77
CA GLY A 353 12.74 -21.75 -4.77
C GLY A 353 12.06 -20.39 -4.92
N ILE A 354 12.47 -19.45 -4.05
CA ILE A 354 12.00 -18.05 -4.08
C ILE A 354 13.06 -17.19 -4.75
N THR A 355 12.65 -16.43 -5.76
CA THR A 355 13.56 -15.58 -6.54
C THR A 355 13.02 -14.16 -6.63
N LYS A 356 13.90 -13.16 -6.44
CA LYS A 356 13.54 -11.75 -6.59
C LYS A 356 13.17 -11.45 -8.05
N THR A 357 12.07 -10.73 -8.25
CA THR A 357 11.78 -10.09 -9.54
C THR A 357 12.82 -9.03 -9.86
N ASN A 358 12.92 -8.62 -11.12
CA ASN A 358 13.85 -7.56 -11.52
C ASN A 358 13.56 -6.25 -10.79
N HIS A 359 12.29 -5.96 -10.54
CA HIS A 359 11.83 -4.77 -9.84
C HIS A 359 12.24 -4.81 -8.36
N ALA A 360 12.10 -5.95 -7.69
CA ALA A 360 12.55 -6.13 -6.32
C ALA A 360 14.08 -5.96 -6.16
N LYS A 361 14.89 -6.36 -7.14
CA LYS A 361 16.35 -6.12 -7.12
C LYS A 361 16.68 -4.63 -7.10
N TYR A 362 15.95 -3.81 -7.86
CA TYR A 362 16.13 -2.36 -7.83
C TYR A 362 15.58 -1.74 -6.54
N ALA A 363 14.41 -2.18 -6.08
CA ALA A 363 13.79 -1.68 -4.85
C ALA A 363 14.61 -2.03 -3.58
N GLU A 364 15.36 -3.14 -3.59
CA GLU A 364 16.19 -3.58 -2.45
C GLU A 364 17.15 -2.49 -1.96
N HIS A 365 17.71 -1.69 -2.88
CA HIS A 365 18.61 -0.59 -2.53
C HIS A 365 17.93 0.52 -1.73
N TYR A 366 16.60 0.58 -1.73
CA TYR A 366 15.81 1.53 -0.95
C TYR A 366 15.23 0.85 0.28
N MET A 367 14.55 -0.28 0.06
CA MET A 367 13.84 -1.02 1.09
C MET A 367 14.76 -1.43 2.24
N LYS A 368 15.96 -1.93 1.93
CA LYS A 368 16.89 -2.40 2.95
C LYS A 368 17.44 -1.29 3.85
N TYR A 369 17.55 -0.07 3.33
CA TYR A 369 18.29 1.01 4.00
C TYR A 369 17.40 2.15 4.50
N ILE A 370 16.28 2.44 3.85
CA ILE A 370 15.30 3.43 4.31
C ILE A 370 14.28 2.71 5.17
N ARG A 371 14.40 2.85 6.50
CA ARG A 371 13.51 2.18 7.45
C ARG A 371 12.33 3.07 7.84
N GLN A 372 11.34 2.48 8.49
CA GLN A 372 10.19 3.22 9.01
C GLN A 372 10.66 4.37 9.92
N ASN A 373 9.99 5.51 9.82
CA ASN A 373 10.32 6.77 10.50
C ASN A 373 11.63 7.44 10.05
N ALA A 374 12.27 6.98 8.96
CA ALA A 374 13.36 7.71 8.34
C ALA A 374 12.88 9.08 7.81
N VAL A 375 13.68 10.12 7.97
CA VAL A 375 13.34 11.48 7.54
C VAL A 375 14.13 11.83 6.29
N MET A 376 13.44 12.14 5.20
CA MET A 376 14.09 12.63 3.98
C MET A 376 14.71 14.00 4.25
N LYS A 377 15.91 14.22 3.72
CA LYS A 377 16.61 15.50 3.80
C LYS A 377 16.60 16.20 2.44
N SER A 378 16.63 17.53 2.45
CA SER A 378 16.90 18.30 1.23
C SER A 378 18.24 17.90 0.63
N VAL A 379 18.35 17.94 -0.69
CA VAL A 379 19.59 17.64 -1.43
C VAL A 379 19.83 18.67 -2.51
N THR A 380 21.09 19.05 -2.69
CA THR A 380 21.54 19.88 -3.81
C THR A 380 22.59 19.11 -4.59
N ASN A 381 22.48 19.09 -5.90
CA ASN A 381 23.46 18.45 -6.78
C ASN A 381 24.06 19.48 -7.73
N SER A 382 25.38 19.42 -7.93
CA SER A 382 26.09 20.26 -8.88
C SER A 382 25.89 19.84 -10.35
N SER A 383 25.15 18.76 -10.61
CA SER A 383 24.83 18.24 -11.95
C SER A 383 23.46 17.56 -12.00
N SER A 384 22.79 17.59 -13.16
CA SER A 384 21.52 16.90 -13.40
C SER A 384 21.66 15.38 -13.63
N ASN A 385 22.88 14.86 -13.74
CA ASN A 385 23.14 13.45 -14.06
C ASN A 385 22.97 12.49 -12.86
N PHE A 386 22.70 13.01 -11.67
CA PHE A 386 22.44 12.20 -10.48
C PHE A 386 21.25 12.77 -9.72
N ARG A 387 20.43 11.87 -9.17
CA ARG A 387 19.27 12.21 -8.34
C ARG A 387 19.45 11.53 -6.99
N GLY A 388 19.60 12.34 -5.96
CA GLY A 388 19.75 11.87 -4.59
C GLY A 388 18.41 11.94 -3.86
N VAL A 389 18.10 10.91 -3.07
CA VAL A 389 16.96 10.91 -2.15
C VAL A 389 17.46 10.55 -0.75
N PRO A 390 18.23 11.45 -0.08
CA PRO A 390 18.89 11.10 1.17
C PRO A 390 17.89 11.02 2.32
N PHE A 391 18.05 10.00 3.16
CA PHE A 391 17.28 9.85 4.39
C PHE A 391 18.19 9.77 5.62
N VAL A 392 17.64 10.14 6.77
CA VAL A 392 18.22 9.86 8.08
C VAL A 392 17.29 8.90 8.82
N ASN A 393 17.78 7.69 9.09
CA ASN A 393 17.04 6.69 9.85
C ASN A 393 16.89 7.11 11.33
N PRO A 394 15.94 6.51 12.08
CA PRO A 394 15.76 6.80 13.51
C PRO A 394 17.00 6.58 14.37
N ASN A 395 17.92 5.72 13.94
CA ASN A 395 19.22 5.48 14.59
C ASN A 395 20.30 6.53 14.23
N GLY A 396 19.95 7.59 13.49
CA GLY A 396 20.85 8.66 13.08
C GLY A 396 21.71 8.36 11.85
N LYS A 397 21.62 7.15 11.26
CA LYS A 397 22.40 6.81 10.06
C LYS A 397 21.81 7.46 8.82
N TYR A 398 22.67 8.13 8.05
CA TYR A 398 22.38 8.62 6.71
C TYR A 398 22.39 7.47 5.71
N VAL A 399 21.44 7.46 4.79
CA VAL A 399 21.32 6.50 3.67
C VAL A 399 20.99 7.20 2.36
#